data_AF-A0A836TTJ4-F1
#
_entry.id   AF-A0A836TTJ4-F1
#
_cell.length_a   1.000
_cell.length_b   1.000
_cell.length_c   1.000
_cell.angle_alpha   90.00
_cell.angle_beta   90.00
_cell.angle_gamma   90.00
#
_symmetry.space_group_name_H-M   'P 1'
#
loop_
_entity.id
_entity.type
_entity.pdbx_description
1 polymer ?
#
loop_
_entity_poly.entity_id
_entity_poly.type
_entity_poly.pdbx_seq_one_letter_code
_entity_poly.pdbx_strand_id
1 'polypeptide(L)'
;MPWITPAQGQAVRAYVEAGGAALFYHNSTYISPYNEDFRHVQGSVTEGHPAVRPYRVEMTNKKHPITRDVDDFVVTDEQHFMAYDKDPDHVLAESVNDDGHTFKELGSRCQAAWAYDYGKGRVTYLAPGHTVPALWNPEYEK
;
A
#
# COMPACT_ATOMS: atom_id res chain seq x y z
N MET A 1 6.04 -21.27 -8.55
CA MET A 1 6.96 -20.38 -9.28
C MET A 1 6.33 -19.01 -9.32
N PRO A 2 7.00 -17.96 -8.82
CA PRO A 2 6.48 -16.59 -8.97
C PRO A 2 6.37 -16.25 -10.47
N TRP A 3 5.31 -15.54 -10.85
CA TRP A 3 5.06 -15.19 -12.25
C TRP A 3 6.03 -14.12 -12.76
N ILE A 4 6.51 -13.25 -11.86
CA ILE A 4 7.52 -12.24 -12.18
C ILE A 4 8.90 -12.89 -12.22
N THR A 5 9.69 -12.54 -13.21
CA THR A 5 11.10 -12.93 -13.31
C THR A 5 11.99 -11.90 -12.63
N PRO A 6 13.23 -12.26 -12.20
CA PRO A 6 14.19 -11.29 -11.67
C PRO A 6 14.42 -10.10 -12.61
N ALA A 7 14.56 -10.35 -13.92
CA ALA A 7 14.76 -9.31 -14.93
C ALA A 7 13.58 -8.32 -15.02
N GLN A 8 12.35 -8.79 -14.81
CA GLN A 8 11.18 -7.89 -14.77
C GLN A 8 11.19 -6.98 -13.54
N GLY A 9 11.63 -7.49 -12.38
CA GLY A 9 11.83 -6.65 -11.18
C GLY A 9 12.91 -5.59 -11.39
N GLN A 10 14.05 -5.97 -11.97
CA GLN A 10 15.12 -5.04 -12.35
C GLN A 10 14.63 -3.96 -13.33
N ALA A 11 13.78 -4.33 -14.29
CA ALA A 11 13.20 -3.38 -15.23
C ALA A 11 12.29 -2.36 -14.53
N VAL A 12 11.46 -2.80 -13.58
CA VAL A 12 10.63 -1.89 -12.74
C VAL A 12 11.53 -0.92 -11.98
N ARG A 13 12.57 -1.44 -11.33
CA ARG A 13 13.53 -0.62 -10.60
C ARG A 13 14.21 0.42 -11.48
N ALA A 14 14.79 -0.01 -12.61
CA ALA A 14 15.48 0.87 -13.54
C ALA A 14 14.56 1.97 -14.08
N TYR A 15 13.29 1.65 -14.38
CA TYR A 15 12.31 2.62 -14.83
C TYR A 15 12.06 3.72 -13.80
N VAL A 16 11.82 3.35 -12.54
CA VAL A 16 11.58 4.35 -11.48
C VAL A 16 12.86 5.12 -11.16
N GLU A 17 14.01 4.47 -11.04
CA GLU A 17 15.31 5.13 -10.85
C GLU A 17 15.62 6.19 -11.92
N ALA A 18 15.21 5.94 -13.17
CA ALA A 18 15.40 6.85 -14.29
C ALA A 18 14.43 8.05 -14.32
N GLY A 19 13.48 8.14 -13.38
CA GLY A 19 12.49 9.22 -13.32
C GLY A 19 11.05 8.79 -13.55
N GLY A 20 10.81 7.50 -13.78
CA GLY A 20 9.47 6.94 -13.89
C GLY A 20 8.68 7.06 -12.58
N ALA A 21 7.35 7.12 -12.70
CA ALA A 21 6.45 7.04 -11.55
C ALA A 21 5.76 5.67 -11.53
N ALA A 22 5.67 5.07 -10.34
CA ALA A 22 4.99 3.79 -10.13
C ALA A 22 3.87 3.95 -9.09
N LEU A 23 2.65 3.60 -9.50
CA LEU A 23 1.53 3.36 -8.60
C LEU A 23 1.35 1.85 -8.45
N PHE A 24 1.57 1.36 -7.24
CA PHE A 24 1.30 -0.01 -6.84
C PHE A 24 -0.04 -0.08 -6.14
N TYR A 25 -0.76 -1.18 -6.35
CA TYR A 25 -2.12 -1.31 -5.86
C TYR A 25 -2.32 -2.67 -5.20
N HIS A 26 -3.05 -2.66 -4.08
CA HIS A 26 -3.60 -3.83 -3.42
C HIS A 26 -2.62 -5.02 -3.34
N ASN A 27 -2.81 -6.05 -4.16
CA ASN A 27 -2.04 -7.30 -4.10
C ASN A 27 -0.62 -7.23 -4.69
N SER A 28 -0.19 -6.09 -5.24
CA SER A 28 1.16 -5.92 -5.80
C SER A 28 2.27 -6.20 -4.78
N THR A 29 2.01 -6.00 -3.49
CA THR A 29 2.88 -6.38 -2.36
C THR A 29 3.20 -7.88 -2.27
N TYR A 30 2.34 -8.74 -2.82
CA TYR A 30 2.57 -10.19 -2.86
C TYR A 30 3.67 -10.60 -3.85
N ILE A 31 4.17 -9.66 -4.65
CA ILE A 31 5.32 -9.87 -5.54
C ILE A 31 6.63 -9.82 -4.73
N SER A 32 6.68 -8.96 -3.72
CA SER A 32 7.86 -8.65 -2.91
C SER A 32 8.56 -9.86 -2.24
N PRO A 33 7.89 -10.92 -1.75
CA PRO A 33 8.57 -12.10 -1.23
C PRO A 33 9.44 -12.85 -2.25
N TYR A 34 9.18 -12.62 -3.54
CA TYR A 34 9.74 -13.41 -4.63
C TYR A 34 10.66 -12.60 -5.56
N ASN A 35 10.76 -11.29 -5.36
CA ASN A 35 11.54 -10.40 -6.20
C ASN A 35 12.10 -9.23 -5.39
N GLU A 36 13.41 -9.26 -5.12
CA GLU A 36 14.10 -8.28 -4.27
C GLU A 36 14.10 -6.87 -4.85
N ASP A 37 14.29 -6.72 -6.17
CA ASP A 37 14.28 -5.41 -6.82
C ASP A 37 12.88 -4.79 -6.79
N PHE A 38 11.85 -5.60 -7.00
CA PHE A 38 10.47 -5.15 -6.86
C PHE A 38 10.18 -4.70 -5.42
N ARG A 39 10.54 -5.52 -4.42
CA ARG A 39 10.39 -5.15 -2.99
C ARG A 39 11.14 -3.88 -2.66
N HIS A 40 12.34 -3.70 -3.18
CA HIS A 40 13.15 -2.52 -2.93
C HIS A 40 12.46 -1.24 -3.44
N VAL A 41 11.76 -1.32 -4.58
CA VAL A 41 11.01 -0.19 -5.17
C VAL A 41 9.64 -0.02 -4.53
N GLN A 42 8.93 -1.09 -4.20
CA GLN A 42 7.56 -1.02 -3.67
C GLN A 42 7.58 -0.68 -2.17
N GLY A 43 8.50 -1.28 -1.41
CA GLY A 43 8.82 -0.91 -0.04
C GLY A 43 8.10 -1.68 1.07
N SER A 44 7.46 -2.80 0.76
CA SER A 44 6.89 -3.68 1.77
C SER A 44 6.81 -5.14 1.33
N VAL A 45 6.44 -6.01 2.26
CA VAL A 45 6.08 -7.40 1.99
C VAL A 45 4.83 -7.78 2.77
N THR A 46 3.83 -8.38 2.10
CA THR A 46 2.59 -8.78 2.78
C THR A 46 2.80 -9.91 3.78
N GLU A 47 2.24 -9.74 4.97
CA GLU A 47 2.18 -10.75 6.03
C GLU A 47 0.81 -11.46 6.10
N GLY A 48 -0.19 -10.91 5.42
CA GLY A 48 -1.51 -11.50 5.17
C GLY A 48 -2.64 -10.51 5.42
N HIS A 49 -3.87 -11.03 5.48
CA HIS A 49 -5.05 -10.26 5.84
C HIS A 49 -6.10 -11.17 6.50
N PRO A 50 -7.01 -10.61 7.31
CA PRO A 50 -8.21 -11.31 7.75
C PRO A 50 -9.21 -11.46 6.58
N ALA A 51 -10.33 -12.13 6.83
CA ALA A 51 -11.46 -12.12 5.88
C ALA A 51 -11.93 -10.69 5.61
N VAL A 52 -12.55 -10.49 4.43
CA VAL A 52 -13.16 -9.22 4.03
C VAL A 52 -14.05 -8.69 5.14
N ARG A 53 -13.79 -7.46 5.57
CA ARG A 53 -14.49 -6.80 6.69
C ARG A 53 -14.47 -5.28 6.52
N PRO A 54 -15.39 -4.55 7.17
CA PRO A 54 -15.28 -3.10 7.24
C PRO A 54 -14.06 -2.68 8.08
N TYR A 55 -13.37 -1.64 7.63
CA TYR A 55 -12.35 -0.91 8.40
C TYR A 55 -12.26 0.53 7.90
N ARG A 56 -11.77 1.42 8.75
CA ARG A 56 -11.54 2.82 8.41
C ARG A 56 -10.14 2.99 7.84
N VAL A 57 -10.02 3.75 6.77
CA VAL A 57 -8.75 4.27 6.27
C VAL A 57 -8.60 5.67 6.85
N GLU A 58 -7.61 5.84 7.72
CA GLU A 58 -7.29 7.08 8.42
C GLU A 58 -6.16 7.80 7.72
N MET A 59 -6.36 9.07 7.33
CA MET A 59 -5.31 9.88 6.72
C MET A 59 -4.33 10.38 7.79
N THR A 60 -3.13 9.80 7.85
CA THR A 60 -2.12 10.16 8.86
C THR A 60 -1.34 11.41 8.49
N ASN A 61 -1.32 11.80 7.21
CA ASN A 61 -0.65 13.01 6.73
C ASN A 61 -1.54 13.82 5.78
N LYS A 62 -2.36 14.74 6.32
CA LYS A 62 -3.20 15.65 5.52
C LYS A 62 -2.46 16.84 4.88
N LYS A 63 -1.13 16.91 4.97
CA LYS A 63 -0.34 17.95 4.28
C LYS A 63 0.16 17.47 2.91
N HIS A 64 0.23 16.16 2.69
CA HIS A 64 0.73 15.60 1.45
C HIS A 64 -0.26 15.85 0.29
N PRO A 65 0.20 16.18 -0.94
CA PRO A 65 -0.69 16.48 -2.05
C PRO A 65 -1.71 15.37 -2.40
N ILE A 66 -1.38 14.10 -2.13
CA ILE A 66 -2.28 12.95 -2.37
C ILE A 66 -3.47 12.95 -1.41
N THR A 67 -3.30 13.43 -0.17
CA THR A 67 -4.25 13.20 0.94
C THR A 67 -4.82 14.49 1.52
N ARG A 68 -4.38 15.66 1.04
CA ARG A 68 -4.77 16.97 1.60
C ARG A 68 -6.26 17.30 1.46
N ASP A 69 -6.92 16.75 0.46
CA ASP A 69 -8.34 16.99 0.13
C ASP A 69 -9.18 15.70 0.33
N VAL A 70 -8.59 14.70 1.01
CA VAL A 70 -9.18 13.38 1.30
C VAL A 70 -9.49 13.30 2.79
N ASP A 71 -10.74 12.95 3.10
CA ASP A 71 -11.15 12.67 4.47
C ASP A 71 -10.98 11.19 4.80
N ASP A 72 -11.05 10.86 6.10
CA ASP A 72 -11.10 9.47 6.53
C ASP A 72 -12.36 8.81 5.98
N PHE A 73 -12.23 7.55 5.56
CA PHE A 73 -13.35 6.83 4.96
C PHE A 73 -13.38 5.37 5.39
N VAL A 74 -14.55 4.74 5.27
CA VAL A 74 -14.72 3.31 5.56
C VAL A 74 -14.81 2.53 4.25
N VAL A 75 -14.12 1.41 4.19
CA VAL A 75 -14.24 0.43 3.10
C VAL A 75 -14.54 -0.95 3.68
N THR A 76 -15.19 -1.78 2.87
CA THR A 76 -15.32 -3.22 3.12
C THR A 76 -14.40 -3.95 2.15
N ASP A 77 -13.26 -4.41 2.64
CA ASP A 77 -12.17 -4.97 1.83
C ASP A 77 -11.32 -5.94 2.69
N GLU A 78 -10.25 -6.46 2.15
CA GLU A 78 -9.17 -7.14 2.88
C GLU A 78 -8.26 -6.11 3.53
N GLN A 79 -8.16 -6.12 4.86
CA GLN A 79 -7.20 -5.28 5.58
C GLN A 79 -5.80 -5.90 5.47
N HIS A 80 -4.98 -5.45 4.52
CA HIS A 80 -3.64 -6.01 4.29
C HIS A 80 -2.64 -5.57 5.36
N PHE A 81 -2.06 -6.54 6.06
CA PHE A 81 -0.95 -6.35 6.99
C PHE A 81 0.36 -6.66 6.28
N MET A 82 1.39 -5.87 6.55
CA MET A 82 2.67 -5.95 5.85
C MET A 82 3.82 -5.51 6.75
N ALA A 83 4.98 -6.11 6.51
CA ALA A 83 6.23 -5.56 6.99
C ALA A 83 6.66 -4.44 6.04
N TYR A 84 6.72 -3.22 6.56
CA TYR A 84 7.09 -2.01 5.83
C TYR A 84 8.59 -1.73 5.98
N ASP A 85 9.28 -1.48 4.87
CA ASP A 85 10.75 -1.37 4.83
C ASP A 85 11.25 0.08 4.69
N LYS A 86 10.36 1.06 4.55
CA LYS A 86 10.73 2.46 4.29
C LYS A 86 10.53 3.33 5.53
N ASP A 87 10.95 4.58 5.41
CA ASP A 87 10.78 5.57 6.46
C ASP A 87 9.28 5.71 6.82
N PRO A 88 8.89 5.51 8.09
CA PRO A 88 7.52 5.71 8.55
C PRO A 88 6.92 7.07 8.20
N ASP A 89 7.73 8.12 8.03
CA ASP A 89 7.27 9.46 7.64
C ASP A 89 6.66 9.51 6.22
N HIS A 90 6.91 8.49 5.40
CA HIS A 90 6.30 8.34 4.08
C HIS A 90 4.88 7.77 4.11
N VAL A 91 4.41 7.25 5.26
CA VAL A 91 3.06 6.72 5.40
C VAL A 91 2.05 7.86 5.33
N LEU A 92 1.07 7.71 4.44
CA LEU A 92 0.03 8.70 4.19
C LEU A 92 -1.31 8.34 4.81
N ALA A 93 -1.55 7.04 4.99
CA ALA A 93 -2.75 6.52 5.62
C ALA A 93 -2.52 5.18 6.32
N GLU A 94 -3.34 4.90 7.32
CA GLU A 94 -3.41 3.61 8.02
C GLU A 94 -4.82 3.02 7.94
N SER A 95 -4.91 1.70 7.82
CA SER A 95 -6.16 0.96 7.99
C SER A 95 -6.33 0.67 9.47
N VAL A 96 -7.48 1.05 10.02
CA VAL A 96 -7.85 0.93 11.43
C VAL A 96 -9.13 0.12 11.54
N ASN A 97 -9.07 -1.00 12.26
CA ASN A 97 -10.29 -1.69 12.67
C ASN A 97 -10.75 -1.11 14.02
N ASP A 98 -11.77 -0.24 13.97
CA ASP A 98 -12.27 0.47 15.16
C ASP A 98 -12.97 -0.46 16.18
N ASP A 99 -13.40 -1.66 15.75
CA ASP A 99 -13.94 -2.71 16.64
C ASP A 99 -12.83 -3.48 17.41
N GLY A 100 -11.56 -3.14 17.17
CA GLY A 100 -10.41 -3.75 17.85
C GLY A 100 -10.04 -5.14 17.33
N HIS A 101 -10.60 -5.58 16.21
CA HIS A 101 -10.25 -6.88 15.64
C HIS A 101 -8.84 -6.87 15.09
N THR A 102 -7.99 -7.75 15.65
CA THR A 102 -6.60 -7.90 15.22
C THR A 102 -6.45 -8.90 14.08
N PHE A 103 -5.25 -8.98 13.51
CA PHE A 103 -4.83 -10.08 12.65
C PHE A 103 -3.50 -10.64 13.15
N LYS A 104 -3.50 -11.92 13.55
CA LYS A 104 -2.34 -12.54 14.24
C LYS A 104 -1.91 -11.64 15.43
N GLU A 105 -0.60 -11.47 15.60
CA GLU A 105 0.02 -10.60 16.61
C GLU A 105 0.30 -9.17 16.08
N LEU A 106 -0.23 -8.79 14.91
CA LEU A 106 0.09 -7.52 14.24
C LEU A 106 -0.83 -6.36 14.66
N GLY A 107 -1.77 -6.61 15.58
CA GLY A 107 -2.70 -5.59 16.08
C GLY A 107 -3.87 -5.31 15.12
N SER A 108 -4.57 -4.20 15.36
CA SER A 108 -5.77 -3.76 14.62
C SER A 108 -5.50 -2.66 13.59
N ARG A 109 -4.23 -2.26 13.45
CA ARG A 109 -3.78 -1.14 12.62
C ARG A 109 -2.64 -1.58 11.69
N CYS A 110 -2.62 -1.07 10.47
CA CYS A 110 -1.55 -1.31 9.51
C CYS A 110 -1.48 -0.18 8.47
N GLN A 111 -0.34 -0.05 7.78
CA GLN A 111 -0.17 0.93 6.71
C GLN A 111 -1.14 0.65 5.55
N ALA A 112 -1.80 1.68 5.05
CA ALA A 112 -2.77 1.60 3.96
C ALA A 112 -2.37 2.39 2.72
N ALA A 113 -1.54 3.42 2.88
CA ALA A 113 -0.95 4.16 1.77
C ALA A 113 0.39 4.74 2.17
N TRP A 114 1.31 4.83 1.20
CA TRP A 114 2.55 5.58 1.34
C TRP A 114 2.99 6.13 0.00
N ALA A 115 3.79 7.19 0.04
CA ALA A 115 4.45 7.73 -1.13
C ALA A 115 5.84 8.27 -0.78
N TYR A 116 6.79 8.10 -1.69
CA TYR A 116 8.15 8.60 -1.52
C TYR A 116 8.85 8.78 -2.86
N ASP A 117 9.87 9.64 -2.87
CA ASP A 117 10.80 9.76 -3.98
C ASP A 117 11.76 8.57 -4.01
N TYR A 118 11.97 7.99 -5.19
CA TYR A 118 12.89 6.87 -5.41
C TYR A 118 13.89 7.26 -6.49
N GLY A 119 15.08 7.72 -6.07
CA GLY A 119 16.06 8.29 -6.97
C GLY A 119 15.50 9.55 -7.65
N LYS A 120 15.29 9.47 -8.98
CA LYS A 120 14.62 10.55 -9.75
C LYS A 120 13.12 10.32 -9.93
N GLY A 121 12.64 9.13 -9.61
CA GLY A 121 11.25 8.72 -9.77
C GLY A 121 10.44 8.85 -8.49
N ARG A 122 9.20 8.37 -8.56
CA ARG A 122 8.24 8.45 -7.46
C ARG A 122 7.49 7.15 -7.32
N VAL A 123 7.22 6.76 -6.09
CA VAL A 123 6.49 5.55 -5.73
C VAL A 123 5.27 5.95 -4.92
N THR A 124 4.14 5.29 -5.20
CA THR A 124 2.95 5.33 -4.36
C THR A 124 2.37 3.92 -4.28
N TYR A 125 1.88 3.54 -3.11
CA TYR A 125 1.09 2.33 -2.93
C TYR A 125 -0.22 2.66 -2.24
N LEU A 126 -1.29 1.97 -2.64
CA LEU A 126 -2.61 2.03 -2.01
C LEU A 126 -3.12 0.60 -1.73
N ALA A 127 -3.54 0.35 -0.49
CA ALA A 127 -3.93 -0.99 -0.02
C ALA A 127 -5.35 -1.44 -0.41
N PRO A 128 -6.42 -0.61 -0.30
CA PRO A 128 -7.75 -1.03 -0.71
C PRO A 128 -7.81 -1.40 -2.20
N GLY A 129 -8.69 -2.31 -2.59
CA GLY A 129 -8.81 -2.68 -4.01
C GLY A 129 -9.18 -4.12 -4.31
N HIS A 130 -9.52 -4.94 -3.32
CA HIS A 130 -10.08 -6.28 -3.58
C HIS A 130 -11.50 -6.16 -4.12
N THR A 131 -12.29 -5.25 -3.53
CA THR A 131 -13.71 -5.13 -3.84
C THR A 131 -13.96 -3.93 -4.73
N VAL A 132 -14.86 -4.10 -5.71
CA VAL A 132 -15.29 -2.98 -6.58
C VAL A 132 -15.87 -1.82 -5.77
N PRO A 133 -16.68 -2.04 -4.71
CA PRO A 133 -17.15 -0.95 -3.86
C PRO A 133 -16.04 -0.16 -3.16
N ALA A 134 -14.91 -0.77 -2.80
CA ALA A 134 -13.78 -0.03 -2.22
C ALA A 134 -13.21 0.97 -3.24
N LEU A 135 -13.10 0.57 -4.52
CA LEU A 135 -12.62 1.42 -5.62
C LEU A 135 -13.57 2.59 -5.93
N TRP A 136 -14.86 2.45 -5.62
CA TRP A 136 -15.90 3.47 -5.83
C TRP A 136 -16.20 4.30 -4.59
N ASN A 137 -15.40 4.17 -3.52
CA ASN A 137 -15.56 5.07 -2.38
C ASN A 137 -15.18 6.50 -2.84
N PRO A 138 -16.07 7.50 -2.67
CA PRO A 138 -15.80 8.86 -3.17
C PRO A 138 -14.54 9.51 -2.61
N GLU A 139 -14.13 9.16 -1.39
CA GLU A 139 -12.88 9.65 -0.82
C GLU A 139 -11.66 8.96 -1.43
N TYR A 140 -11.80 7.72 -1.87
CA TYR A 140 -10.73 6.94 -2.49
C TYR A 140 -10.55 7.25 -3.99
N GLU A 141 -11.57 7.82 -4.64
CA GLU A 141 -11.50 8.29 -6.03
C GLU A 141 -10.78 9.64 -6.20
N LYS A 142 -10.59 10.42 -5.12
CA LYS A 142 -9.92 11.73 -5.13
C LYS A 142 -8.41 11.61 -5.29
#